data_AF-T1FDJ4-F1
#
_entry.id   AF-T1FDJ4-F1
#
_cell.length_a   1.000
_cell.length_b   1.000
_cell.length_c   1.000
_cell.angle_alpha   90.00
_cell.angle_beta   90.00
_cell.angle_gamma   90.00
#
_symmetry.space_group_name_H-M   'P 1'
#
loop_
_entity.id
_entity.type
_entity.pdbx_description
1 polymer ?
#
loop_
_entity_poly.entity_id
_entity_poly.type
_entity_poly.pdbx_seq_one_letter_code
_entity_poly.pdbx_strand_id
1 'polypeptide(L)'
;MLELGFKINLGEEVNVAVSVTNTTRLKPPHGTFSDQLGYNQNKCKLRCSTERIIKLCGCRLIFMEAMCNEITYQTSVTGSKIASMDLNYDYFKNFEEKSLDFNPNNFLLLRVYLTNMQSTKISTVKAYSEMALLSDLGGALALILGSTFLTVAQIFDLIWNFCYYIYAKKKKSAEIQIMKN
;
A
#
# COMPACT_ATOMS: atom_id res chain seq x y z
N MET A 1 -17.25 -11.39 12.80
CA MET A 1 -16.91 -11.63 11.38
C MET A 1 -17.95 -11.05 10.41
N LEU A 2 -19.01 -10.37 10.88
CA LEU A 2 -20.09 -9.79 10.09
C LEU A 2 -20.01 -8.26 9.94
N GLU A 3 -18.83 -7.65 10.12
CA GLU A 3 -18.73 -6.20 10.34
C GLU A 3 -18.62 -5.36 9.05
N LEU A 4 -18.60 -5.97 7.86
CA LEU A 4 -18.45 -5.27 6.58
C LEU A 4 -19.71 -5.34 5.69
N GLY A 5 -20.78 -5.97 6.17
CA GLY A 5 -22.05 -6.05 5.44
C GLY A 5 -22.92 -4.81 5.69
N PHE A 6 -23.70 -4.42 4.68
CA PHE A 6 -24.76 -3.42 4.84
C PHE A 6 -26.12 -4.07 4.62
N LYS A 7 -27.14 -3.56 5.32
CA LYS A 7 -28.51 -4.06 5.26
C LYS A 7 -29.29 -3.31 4.18
N ILE A 8 -30.13 -4.03 3.44
CA ILE A 8 -31.02 -3.49 2.42
C ILE A 8 -32.46 -3.73 2.86
N ASN A 9 -33.33 -2.73 2.72
CA ASN A 9 -34.75 -2.85 3.05
C ASN A 9 -35.55 -3.35 1.83
N LEU A 10 -36.72 -3.91 2.11
CA LEU A 10 -37.68 -4.34 1.09
C LEU A 10 -38.50 -3.14 0.58
N GLY A 11 -39.01 -3.21 -0.65
CA GLY A 11 -39.79 -2.15 -1.29
C GLY A 11 -38.98 -0.96 -1.83
N GLU A 12 -37.65 -1.06 -1.79
CA GLU A 12 -36.72 -0.03 -2.24
C GLU A 12 -35.89 -0.51 -3.44
N GLU A 13 -35.62 0.41 -4.37
CA GLU A 13 -34.56 0.27 -5.36
C GLU A 13 -33.28 0.80 -4.74
N VAL A 14 -32.30 -0.09 -4.63
CA VAL A 14 -31.01 0.19 -4.01
C VAL A 14 -29.91 0.07 -5.05
N ASN A 15 -29.24 1.20 -5.27
CA ASN A 15 -28.13 1.38 -6.16
C ASN A 15 -26.83 1.34 -5.34
N VAL A 16 -25.99 0.35 -5.64
CA VAL A 16 -24.70 0.15 -4.97
C VAL A 16 -23.59 0.47 -5.96
N ALA A 17 -23.04 1.67 -5.81
CA ALA A 17 -21.93 2.16 -6.60
C ALA A 17 -20.60 1.68 -5.99
N VAL A 18 -19.79 0.99 -6.76
CA VAL A 18 -18.56 0.34 -6.31
C VAL A 18 -17.33 1.04 -6.86
N SER A 19 -16.39 1.43 -5.98
CA SER A 19 -15.09 1.99 -6.33
C SER A 19 -13.97 1.04 -5.91
N VAL A 20 -12.95 0.91 -6.77
CA VAL A 20 -11.78 0.06 -6.52
C VAL A 20 -10.57 0.94 -6.25
N THR A 21 -9.94 0.73 -5.09
CA THR A 21 -8.72 1.43 -4.69
C THR A 21 -7.62 0.44 -4.37
N ASN A 22 -6.49 0.57 -5.08
CA ASN A 22 -5.28 -0.21 -4.84
C ASN A 22 -4.29 0.64 -4.04
N THR A 23 -4.00 0.24 -2.80
CA THR A 23 -3.09 0.97 -1.90
C THR A 23 -1.79 0.20 -1.70
N THR A 24 -0.66 0.79 -2.08
CA THR A 24 0.68 0.22 -1.84
C THR A 24 1.44 1.02 -0.78
N ARG A 25 1.89 0.35 0.29
CA ARG A 25 2.63 0.95 1.41
C ARG A 25 4.13 0.63 1.34
N LEU A 26 4.95 1.47 1.96
CA LEU A 26 6.41 1.28 2.05
C LEU A 26 6.79 0.31 3.16
N LYS A 27 7.83 -0.50 2.91
CA LYS A 27 8.48 -1.37 3.91
C LYS A 27 9.31 -0.53 4.92
N PRO A 28 9.56 -1.05 6.14
CA PRO A 28 10.52 -0.48 7.08
C PRO A 28 11.88 -0.26 6.41
N PRO A 29 12.61 0.83 6.71
CA PRO A 29 12.40 1.83 7.78
C PRO A 29 11.47 3.01 7.44
N HIS A 30 11.02 3.17 6.18
CA HIS A 30 10.18 4.31 5.75
C HIS A 30 8.67 4.06 5.89
N GLY A 31 8.28 2.89 6.37
CA GLY A 31 6.89 2.54 6.65
C GLY A 31 6.80 1.36 7.61
N THR A 32 5.59 1.03 8.08
CA THR A 32 5.33 -0.03 9.06
C THR A 32 4.95 -1.37 8.42
N PHE A 33 5.08 -1.49 7.09
CA PHE A 33 4.58 -2.63 6.33
C PHE A 33 5.56 -3.83 6.38
N SER A 34 5.26 -4.84 7.21
CA SER A 34 6.10 -6.04 7.39
C SER A 34 5.55 -7.29 6.68
N ASP A 35 4.43 -7.17 5.95
CA ASP A 35 3.69 -8.34 5.50
C ASP A 35 4.11 -8.86 4.10
N GLN A 36 3.90 -10.17 3.88
CA GLN A 36 4.16 -10.84 2.62
C GLN A 36 3.20 -10.39 1.50
N LEU A 37 3.60 -10.59 0.24
CA LEU A 37 2.76 -10.34 -0.94
C LEU A 37 1.45 -11.15 -0.80
N GLY A 38 0.28 -10.48 -0.80
CA GLY A 38 -1.03 -11.14 -0.64
C GLY A 38 -1.60 -11.17 0.80
N TYR A 39 -1.03 -10.42 1.73
CA TYR A 39 -1.58 -10.25 3.08
C TYR A 39 -2.82 -9.34 3.12
N ASN A 40 -3.89 -9.80 3.77
CA ASN A 40 -5.12 -9.04 4.04
C ASN A 40 -5.39 -9.03 5.55
N GLN A 41 -5.73 -7.86 6.12
CA GLN A 41 -5.99 -7.69 7.55
C GLN A 41 -7.19 -8.52 8.04
N ASN A 42 -8.28 -8.55 7.28
CA ASN A 42 -9.46 -9.35 7.61
C ASN A 42 -9.11 -10.84 7.61
N LYS A 43 -8.32 -11.26 6.63
CA LYS A 43 -7.82 -12.63 6.50
C LYS A 43 -6.88 -13.02 7.63
N CYS A 44 -6.01 -12.11 8.06
CA CYS A 44 -5.13 -12.32 9.21
C CYS A 44 -5.93 -12.45 10.52
N LYS A 45 -6.92 -11.58 10.73
CA LYS A 45 -7.81 -11.63 11.89
C LYS A 45 -8.64 -12.92 11.90
N LEU A 46 -9.15 -13.34 10.73
CA LEU A 46 -9.84 -14.61 10.54
C LEU A 46 -8.92 -15.78 10.91
N ARG A 47 -7.71 -15.84 10.33
CA ARG A 47 -6.69 -16.86 10.62
C ARG A 47 -6.34 -16.93 12.10
N CYS A 48 -6.02 -15.79 12.71
CA CYS A 48 -5.66 -15.71 14.12
C CYS A 48 -6.78 -16.24 15.04
N SER A 49 -8.03 -15.90 14.71
CA SER A 49 -9.20 -16.38 15.45
C SER A 49 -9.39 -17.89 15.27
N THR A 50 -9.30 -18.39 14.03
CA THR A 50 -9.42 -19.82 13.71
C THR A 50 -8.32 -20.64 14.39
N GLU A 51 -7.06 -20.22 14.30
CA GLU A 51 -5.92 -20.90 14.94
C GLU A 51 -6.07 -20.95 16.46
N ARG A 52 -6.57 -19.87 17.08
CA ARG A 52 -6.83 -19.83 18.52
C ARG A 52 -7.96 -20.79 18.91
N ILE A 53 -9.05 -20.83 18.15
CA ILE A 53 -10.19 -21.71 18.42
C ILE A 53 -9.81 -23.18 18.26
N ILE A 54 -9.05 -23.54 17.23
CA ILE A 54 -8.56 -24.91 17.05
C ILE A 54 -7.65 -25.32 18.22
N LYS A 55 -6.74 -24.44 18.66
CA LYS A 55 -5.83 -24.72 19.78
C LYS A 55 -6.55 -24.91 21.12
N LEU A 56 -7.61 -24.14 21.37
CA LEU A 56 -8.32 -24.18 22.65
C LEU A 56 -9.44 -25.23 22.68
N CYS A 57 -10.17 -25.38 21.57
CA CYS A 57 -11.40 -26.17 21.51
C CYS A 57 -11.30 -27.41 20.64
N GLY A 58 -10.22 -27.59 19.86
CA GLY A 58 -10.03 -28.74 18.98
C GLY A 58 -10.98 -28.82 17.79
N CYS A 59 -11.76 -27.77 17.52
CA CYS A 59 -12.79 -27.75 16.48
C CYS A 59 -12.67 -26.51 15.57
N ARG A 60 -13.24 -26.61 14.37
CA ARG A 60 -13.28 -25.55 13.36
C ARG A 60 -14.72 -25.20 13.02
N LEU A 61 -15.03 -23.92 12.96
CA LEU A 61 -16.37 -23.41 12.62
C LEU A 61 -16.59 -23.43 11.10
N ILE A 62 -17.83 -23.71 10.69
CA ILE A 62 -18.23 -23.98 9.29
C ILE A 62 -18.01 -22.77 8.38
N PHE A 63 -18.13 -21.56 8.92
CA PHE A 63 -17.95 -20.29 8.20
C PHE A 63 -16.49 -19.82 8.10
N MET A 64 -15.52 -20.64 8.48
CA MET A 64 -14.09 -20.34 8.35
C MET A 64 -13.52 -21.12 7.16
N GLU A 65 -13.29 -20.47 6.02
CA GLU A 65 -12.75 -21.07 4.79
C GLU A 65 -11.21 -21.18 4.78
N ALA A 66 -10.70 -22.11 3.94
CA ALA A 66 -9.30 -22.17 3.50
C ALA A 66 -9.18 -21.57 2.07
N MET A 67 -8.05 -20.90 1.81
CA MET A 67 -7.79 -19.93 0.72
C MET A 67 -7.91 -20.51 -0.72
N CYS A 68 -8.16 -19.72 -1.80
CA CYS A 68 -7.28 -18.67 -2.36
C CYS A 68 -7.94 -17.64 -3.32
N ASN A 69 -7.33 -16.44 -3.37
CA ASN A 69 -7.58 -15.20 -4.14
C ASN A 69 -8.69 -14.25 -3.64
N GLU A 70 -8.38 -12.95 -3.57
CA GLU A 70 -9.29 -11.90 -3.06
C GLU A 70 -9.08 -10.55 -3.78
N ILE A 71 -10.18 -9.84 -4.05
CA ILE A 71 -10.25 -8.47 -4.55
C ILE A 71 -11.15 -7.69 -3.58
N THR A 72 -10.74 -6.48 -3.17
CA THR A 72 -11.51 -5.64 -2.24
C THR A 72 -12.24 -4.52 -2.99
N TYR A 73 -13.51 -4.30 -2.64
CA TYR A 73 -14.42 -3.33 -3.26
C TYR A 73 -14.92 -2.33 -2.22
N GLN A 74 -14.84 -1.03 -2.47
CA GLN A 74 -15.50 -0.01 -1.65
C GLN A 74 -16.89 0.28 -2.21
N THR A 75 -17.93 0.24 -1.38
CA THR A 75 -19.33 0.39 -1.81
C THR A 75 -19.95 1.66 -1.24
N SER A 76 -20.60 2.45 -2.09
CA SER A 76 -21.47 3.57 -1.73
C SER A 76 -22.91 3.21 -2.07
N VAL A 77 -23.83 3.34 -1.12
CA VAL A 77 -25.21 2.85 -1.25
C VAL A 77 -26.17 4.03 -1.32
N THR A 78 -27.05 4.05 -2.32
CA THR A 78 -28.17 4.99 -2.43
C THR A 78 -29.47 4.20 -2.61
N GLY A 79 -30.53 4.60 -1.89
CA GLY A 79 -31.82 3.93 -1.92
C GLY A 79 -32.95 4.91 -2.24
N SER A 80 -33.90 4.46 -3.05
CA SER A 80 -35.15 5.17 -3.35
C SER A 80 -36.33 4.21 -3.30
N LYS A 81 -37.54 4.71 -3.02
CA LYS A 81 -38.75 3.88 -3.14
C LYS A 81 -38.91 3.42 -4.58
N ILE A 82 -39.28 2.15 -4.78
CA ILE A 82 -39.56 1.62 -6.10
C ILE A 82 -40.75 2.38 -6.69
N ALA A 83 -40.54 3.05 -7.82
CA ALA A 83 -41.62 3.63 -8.58
C ALA A 83 -42.42 2.49 -9.24
N SER A 84 -43.74 2.51 -9.10
CA SER A 84 -44.62 1.52 -9.74
C SER A 84 -44.50 1.46 -11.27
N MET A 85 -43.87 2.47 -11.88
CA MET A 85 -43.64 2.59 -13.33
C MET A 85 -42.37 1.83 -13.81
N ASP A 86 -41.34 1.68 -12.97
CA ASP A 86 -40.09 0.97 -13.30
C ASP A 86 -40.20 -0.54 -13.13
N LEU A 87 -41.23 -1.00 -12.43
CA LEU A 87 -41.68 -2.39 -12.49
C LEU A 87 -42.35 -2.60 -13.84
N ASN A 88 -41.53 -2.68 -14.90
CA ASN A 88 -41.98 -3.13 -16.21
C ASN A 88 -42.61 -4.52 -16.02
N TYR A 89 -43.93 -4.56 -16.05
CA TYR A 89 -44.77 -5.74 -15.86
C TYR A 89 -44.35 -6.89 -16.79
N ASP A 90 -43.74 -6.57 -17.94
CA ASP A 90 -43.21 -7.55 -18.90
C ASP A 90 -42.01 -8.37 -18.41
N TYR A 91 -41.17 -7.86 -17.50
CA TYR A 91 -40.05 -8.65 -16.94
C TYR A 91 -40.54 -9.71 -15.94
N PHE A 92 -41.62 -9.43 -15.20
CA PHE A 92 -42.18 -10.33 -14.18
C PHE A 92 -43.21 -11.31 -14.76
N LYS A 93 -43.82 -11.00 -15.91
CA LYS A 93 -44.82 -11.86 -16.57
C LYS A 93 -44.26 -13.22 -17.00
N ASN A 94 -42.97 -13.30 -17.26
CA ASN A 94 -42.29 -14.55 -17.65
C ASN A 94 -41.89 -15.43 -16.45
N PHE A 95 -42.00 -14.93 -15.21
CA PHE A 95 -41.47 -15.61 -14.04
C PHE A 95 -42.52 -16.25 -13.14
N GLU A 96 -43.83 -16.03 -13.38
CA GLU A 96 -44.86 -16.63 -12.53
C GLU A 96 -46.08 -17.17 -13.30
N GLU A 97 -46.04 -18.48 -13.55
CA GLU A 97 -47.23 -19.33 -13.43
C GLU A 97 -47.59 -19.44 -11.94
N LYS A 98 -48.36 -18.49 -11.41
CA LYS A 98 -49.40 -18.65 -10.37
C LYS A 98 -49.57 -17.40 -9.52
N SER A 99 -50.75 -16.81 -9.67
CA SER A 99 -51.58 -16.18 -8.63
C SER A 99 -51.03 -16.19 -7.19
N LEU A 100 -50.29 -15.15 -6.81
CA LEU A 100 -50.16 -14.68 -5.44
C LEU A 100 -50.23 -13.15 -5.50
N ASP A 101 -50.96 -12.52 -4.58
CA ASP A 101 -51.12 -11.07 -4.52
C ASP A 101 -49.74 -10.40 -4.56
N PHE A 102 -49.42 -9.79 -5.71
CA PHE A 102 -48.15 -9.12 -5.95
C PHE A 102 -48.08 -7.89 -5.04
N ASN A 103 -47.53 -8.06 -3.84
CA ASN A 103 -47.27 -6.96 -2.93
C ASN A 103 -45.88 -6.38 -3.25
N PRO A 104 -45.80 -5.17 -3.85
CA PRO A 104 -44.53 -4.57 -4.24
C PRO A 104 -43.59 -4.36 -3.04
N ASN A 105 -44.12 -4.34 -1.81
CA ASN A 105 -43.34 -4.19 -0.58
C ASN A 105 -42.51 -5.43 -0.20
N ASN A 106 -42.71 -6.58 -0.86
CA ASN A 106 -41.92 -7.79 -0.62
C ASN A 106 -40.74 -7.94 -1.59
N PHE A 107 -40.66 -7.08 -2.61
CA PHE A 107 -39.61 -7.12 -3.62
C PHE A 107 -38.59 -6.02 -3.35
N LEU A 108 -37.33 -6.29 -3.70
CA LEU A 108 -36.26 -5.30 -3.69
C LEU A 108 -35.58 -5.32 -5.06
N LEU A 109 -35.20 -4.16 -5.55
CA LEU A 109 -34.43 -4.06 -6.79
C LEU A 109 -33.01 -3.62 -6.44
N LEU A 110 -32.04 -4.53 -6.56
CA LEU A 110 -30.64 -4.26 -6.26
C LEU A 110 -29.84 -4.11 -7.57
N ARG A 111 -29.30 -2.92 -7.81
CA ARG A 111 -28.37 -2.68 -8.93
C ARG A 111 -26.97 -2.43 -8.39
N VAL A 112 -26.03 -3.31 -8.75
CA VAL A 112 -24.61 -3.17 -8.42
C VAL A 112 -23.86 -2.74 -9.66
N TYR A 113 -23.15 -1.62 -9.59
CA TYR A 113 -22.38 -1.11 -10.71
C TYR A 113 -21.06 -0.48 -10.25
N LEU A 114 -20.08 -0.44 -11.15
CA LEU A 114 -18.83 0.29 -10.91
C LEU A 114 -19.09 1.79 -11.07
N THR A 115 -18.70 2.59 -10.08
CA THR A 115 -18.86 4.06 -10.14
C THR A 115 -18.12 4.61 -11.36
N ASN A 116 -16.87 4.20 -11.55
CA ASN A 116 -16.02 4.57 -12.68
C ASN A 116 -15.26 3.33 -13.19
N MET A 117 -14.95 3.28 -14.49
CA MET A 117 -14.06 2.27 -15.11
C MET A 117 -12.57 2.53 -14.83
N GLN A 118 -12.24 3.23 -13.74
CA GLN A 118 -10.87 3.62 -13.38
C GLN A 118 -10.54 3.08 -12.00
N SER A 119 -9.41 2.38 -11.90
CA SER A 119 -8.87 1.94 -10.62
C SER A 119 -7.98 3.03 -10.03
N THR A 120 -8.29 3.48 -8.82
CA THR A 120 -7.45 4.49 -8.13
C THR A 120 -6.26 3.81 -7.49
N LYS A 121 -5.03 4.23 -7.84
CA LYS A 121 -3.79 3.70 -7.25
C LYS A 121 -3.18 4.72 -6.30
N ILE A 122 -3.17 4.42 -5.01
CA ILE A 122 -2.54 5.25 -3.97
C ILE A 122 -1.23 4.58 -3.56
N SER A 123 -0.11 5.11 -4.03
CA SER A 123 1.22 4.61 -3.72
C SER A 123 1.99 5.58 -2.85
N THR A 124 2.43 5.15 -1.67
CA THR A 124 3.35 5.92 -0.84
C THR A 124 4.77 5.81 -1.41
N VAL A 125 5.37 6.94 -1.76
CA VAL A 125 6.77 7.05 -2.22
C VAL A 125 7.62 7.71 -1.13
N LYS A 126 8.94 7.47 -1.14
CA LYS A 126 9.85 8.13 -0.19
C LYS A 126 9.83 9.64 -0.44
N ALA A 127 9.80 10.45 0.62
CA ALA A 127 9.80 11.91 0.52
C ALA A 127 11.13 12.48 -0.01
N TYR A 128 12.25 11.81 0.28
CA TYR A 128 13.58 12.14 -0.22
C TYR A 128 14.23 10.90 -0.85
N SER A 129 14.78 11.06 -2.05
CA SER A 129 15.66 10.06 -2.65
C SER A 129 17.11 10.30 -2.20
N GLU A 130 17.92 9.25 -2.21
CA GLU A 130 19.35 9.36 -1.87
C GLU A 130 20.08 10.32 -2.80
N MET A 131 19.66 10.36 -4.08
CA MET A 131 20.19 11.32 -5.05
C MET A 131 19.78 12.76 -4.74
N ALA A 132 18.53 12.99 -4.30
CA ALA A 132 18.10 14.33 -3.87
C ALA A 132 18.86 14.79 -2.63
N LEU A 133 19.14 13.89 -1.68
CA LEU A 133 19.93 14.20 -0.50
C LEU A 133 21.37 14.63 -0.87
N LEU A 134 22.03 13.90 -1.77
CA LEU A 134 23.37 14.23 -2.24
C LEU A 134 23.39 15.52 -3.08
N SER A 135 22.34 15.76 -3.86
CA SER A 135 22.17 16.99 -4.63
C SER A 135 22.08 18.22 -3.72
N ASP A 136 21.30 18.14 -2.65
CA ASP A 136 21.12 19.25 -1.69
C ASP A 136 22.40 19.50 -0.89
N LEU A 137 23.08 18.44 -0.44
CA LEU A 137 24.37 18.54 0.26
C LEU A 137 25.45 19.16 -0.66
N GLY A 138 25.56 18.66 -1.89
CA GLY A 138 26.49 19.19 -2.88
C GLY A 138 26.19 20.64 -3.25
N GLY A 139 24.91 20.98 -3.41
CA GLY A 139 24.45 22.34 -3.67
C GLY A 139 24.82 23.31 -2.54
N ALA A 140 24.60 22.92 -1.28
CA ALA A 140 24.94 23.74 -0.12
C ALA A 140 26.47 23.95 0.03
N LEU A 141 27.27 22.89 -0.16
CA LEU A 141 28.73 22.98 -0.10
C LEU A 141 29.32 23.81 -1.24
N ALA A 142 28.77 23.68 -2.46
CA ALA A 142 29.17 24.49 -3.59
C ALA A 142 28.83 25.97 -3.40
N LEU A 143 27.66 26.28 -2.80
CA LEU A 143 27.23 27.66 -2.55
C LEU A 143 28.06 28.34 -1.45
N ILE A 144 28.33 27.64 -0.35
CA ILE A 144 28.98 28.23 0.84
C ILE A 144 30.51 28.27 0.69
N LEU A 145 31.13 27.20 0.20
CA LEU A 145 32.58 27.05 0.14
C LEU A 145 33.15 27.25 -1.26
N GLY A 146 32.31 27.28 -2.30
CA GLY A 146 32.78 27.17 -3.69
C GLY A 146 33.44 25.82 -4.00
N SER A 147 33.24 24.82 -3.12
CA SER A 147 33.90 23.52 -3.21
C SER A 147 33.11 22.57 -4.10
N THR A 148 33.80 21.81 -4.93
CA THR A 148 33.21 20.77 -5.78
C THR A 148 33.82 19.41 -5.42
N PHE A 149 33.33 18.32 -6.02
CA PHE A 149 33.95 17.00 -5.83
C PHE A 149 35.45 16.99 -6.14
N LEU A 150 35.89 17.81 -7.11
CA LEU A 150 37.30 17.96 -7.47
C LEU A 150 38.15 18.58 -6.37
N THR A 151 37.61 19.51 -5.58
CA THR A 151 38.37 20.10 -4.45
C THR A 151 38.64 19.07 -3.35
N VAL A 152 37.74 18.08 -3.18
CA VAL A 152 37.98 16.96 -2.26
C VAL A 152 39.11 16.06 -2.78
N ALA A 153 39.13 15.74 -4.08
CA ALA A 153 40.21 14.97 -4.69
C ALA A 153 41.57 15.67 -4.56
N GLN A 154 41.61 17.00 -4.75
CA GLN A 154 42.81 17.81 -4.56
C GLN A 154 43.33 17.77 -3.12
N ILE A 155 42.44 17.80 -2.12
CA ILE A 155 42.83 17.66 -0.71
C ILE A 155 43.45 16.28 -0.46
N PHE A 156 42.90 15.21 -1.04
CA PHE A 156 43.49 13.87 -0.93
C PHE A 156 44.89 13.80 -1.57
N ASP A 157 45.07 14.34 -2.77
CA ASP A 157 46.39 14.40 -3.43
C ASP A 157 47.39 15.25 -2.64
N LEU A 158 46.94 16.36 -2.05
CA LEU A 158 47.77 17.21 -1.22
C LEU A 158 48.23 16.46 0.05
N ILE A 159 47.33 15.74 0.71
CA ILE A 159 47.65 14.93 1.89
C ILE A 159 48.62 13.81 1.50
N TRP A 160 48.39 13.11 0.39
CA TRP A 160 49.26 12.03 -0.08
C TRP A 160 50.68 12.53 -0.34
N ASN A 161 50.82 13.63 -1.09
CA ASN A 161 52.11 14.25 -1.37
C ASN A 161 52.79 14.76 -0.09
N PHE A 162 52.03 15.32 0.85
CA PHE A 162 52.56 15.76 2.14
C PHE A 162 53.09 14.59 2.98
N CYS A 163 52.36 13.46 3.02
CA CYS A 163 52.83 12.24 3.67
C CYS A 163 54.10 11.69 3.01
N TYR A 164 54.14 11.66 1.67
CA TYR A 164 55.33 11.23 0.93
C TYR A 164 56.54 12.14 1.21
N TYR A 165 56.32 13.46 1.24
CA TYR A 165 57.38 14.42 1.57
C TYR A 165 57.92 14.22 2.99
N ILE A 166 57.05 14.00 3.98
CA ILE A 166 57.46 13.72 5.37
C ILE A 166 58.26 12.40 5.43
N TYR A 167 57.82 11.37 4.72
CA TYR A 167 58.52 10.09 4.65
C TYR A 167 59.91 10.25 4.03
N ALA A 168 60.03 10.95 2.90
CA ALA A 168 61.30 11.24 2.25
C ALA A 168 62.24 12.08 3.13
N LYS A 169 61.71 13.07 3.86
CA LYS A 169 62.47 13.90 4.81
C LYS A 169 63.00 13.05 5.98
N LYS A 170 62.20 12.13 6.53
CA LYS A 170 62.65 11.20 7.57
C LYS A 170 63.76 10.27 7.08
N LYS A 171 63.64 9.73 5.86
CA LYS A 171 64.67 8.86 5.26
C LYS A 171 66.00 9.61 5.08
N LYS A 172 65.97 10.82 4.53
CA LYS A 172 67.18 11.63 4.31
C LYS A 172 67.86 12.05 5.62
N SER A 173 67.09 12.31 6.67
CA SER A 173 67.64 12.63 8.00
C SER A 173 68.32 11.42 8.66
N ALA A 174 67.80 10.20 8.44
CA ALA A 174 68.42 8.98 8.93
C ALA A 174 69.73 8.66 8.20
N GLU A 175 69.80 8.85 6.88
CA GLU A 175 71.03 8.63 6.09
C GLU A 175 72.16 9.61 6.45
N ILE A 176 71.84 10.89 6.74
CA ILE A 176 72.84 11.88 7.18
C ILE A 176 73.39 11.58 8.58
N GLN A 177 72.61 10.95 9.46
CA GLN A 177 73.07 10.52 10.79
C GLN A 177 74.04 9.33 10.72
N ILE A 178 73.86 8.42 9.76
CA ILE A 178 74.76 7.27 9.56
C ILE A 178 76.12 7.70 9.00
N MET A 179 76.16 8.74 8.16
CA MET A 179 77.40 9.29 7.59
C MET A 179 78.25 10.14 8.56
N LYS A 180 77.75 10.40 9.78
CA LYS A 180 78.43 11.22 10.80
C LYS A 180 79.05 10.41 11.95
N ASN A 181 78.92 9.09 11.91
CA ASN A 181 79.45 8.15 12.91
C ASN A 181 80.44 7.20 12.24
#